data_AF-A0A951ERN2-F1
#
_entry.id   AF-A0A951ERN2-F1
#
_cell.length_a   1.000
_cell.length_b   1.000
_cell.length_c   1.000
_cell.angle_alpha   90.00
_cell.angle_beta   90.00
_cell.angle_gamma   90.00
#
_symmetry.space_group_name_H-M   'P 1'
#
loop_
_entity.id
_entity.type
_entity.pdbx_description
1 polymer ?
#
loop_
_entity_poly.entity_id
_entity_poly.type
_entity_poly.pdbx_seq_one_letter_code
_entity_poly.pdbx_strand_id
1 'polypeptide(L)' 'MNYRVDAAVLKKVKAGGQIMATVYDGDLVLHKVEVMSRAGKDSKTKKLN' A
#
# COMPACT_ATOMS: atom_id res chain seq x y z
N MET A 1 -6.05 17.29 -0.87
CA MET A 1 -5.74 16.85 0.51
C MET A 1 -4.42 16.10 0.48
N ASN A 2 -3.47 16.45 1.37
CA ASN A 2 -2.16 15.81 1.46
C ASN A 2 -2.10 15.04 2.79
N TYR A 3 -1.91 13.72 2.73
CA TYR A 3 -1.79 12.88 3.92
C TYR A 3 -0.33 12.57 4.20
N ARG A 4 0.05 12.51 5.47
CA ARG A 4 1.39 12.07 5.88
C ARG A 4 1.49 10.56 5.72
N VAL A 5 2.55 10.11 5.06
CA VAL A 5 2.85 8.70 4.81
C VAL A 5 4.26 8.41 5.28
N ASP A 6 4.43 7.29 5.97
CA ASP A 6 5.75 6.85 6.40
C ASP A 6 6.65 6.50 5.22
N ALA A 7 7.91 6.95 5.30
CA ALA A 7 8.92 6.68 4.27
C ALA A 7 9.16 5.16 4.06
N ALA A 8 8.92 4.34 5.08
CA ALA A 8 9.01 2.88 5.00
C ALA A 8 7.99 2.28 4.01
N VAL A 9 6.81 2.90 3.87
CA VAL A 9 5.78 2.48 2.91
C VAL A 9 6.15 2.94 1.51
N LEU A 10 6.62 4.18 1.36
CA LEU A 10 7.06 4.72 0.07
C LEU A 10 8.17 3.87 -0.57
N LYS A 11 9.06 3.26 0.23
CA LYS A 11 10.08 2.32 -0.27
C LYS A 11 9.51 1.02 -0.84
N LYS A 12 8.31 0.60 -0.41
CA LYS A 12 7.64 -0.62 -0.87
C LYS A 12 6.74 -0.36 -2.08
N VAL A 13 6.37 0.90 -2.32
CA VAL A 13 5.50 1.30 -3.43
C VAL A 13 6.36 1.70 -4.61
N LYS A 14 6.24 0.97 -5.72
CA LYS A 14 6.86 1.39 -6.98
C LYS A 14 6.07 2.54 -7.59
N ALA A 15 6.75 3.42 -8.34
CA ALA A 15 6.08 4.46 -9.13
C ALA A 15 5.00 3.82 -10.04
N GLY A 16 3.78 4.37 -10.00
CA GLY A 16 2.62 3.79 -10.71
C GLY A 16 1.96 2.59 -10.01
N GLY A 17 2.43 2.21 -8.81
CA GLY A 17 1.78 1.26 -7.92
C GLY A 17 0.61 1.91 -7.17
N GLN A 18 -0.33 1.08 -6.72
CA GLN A 18 -1.47 1.53 -5.92
C GLN A 18 -1.24 1.14 -4.46
N ILE A 19 -1.80 1.94 -3.56
CA ILE A 19 -1.86 1.62 -2.14
C ILE A 19 -3.30 1.70 -1.66
N MET A 20 -3.62 0.88 -0.66
CA MET A 20 -4.84 0.96 0.11
C MET A 20 -4.48 1.50 1.49
N ALA A 21 -5.27 2.44 2.00
CA ALA A 21 -5.11 2.96 3.36
C ALA A 21 -6.48 3.30 3.95
N THR A 22 -6.57 3.26 5.27
CA THR A 22 -7.72 3.75 6.04
C THR A 22 -7.43 5.17 6.51
N VAL A 23 -8.40 6.07 6.33
CA VAL A 23 -8.35 7.44 6.86
C VAL A 23 -9.48 7.58 7.87
N TYR A 24 -9.17 8.13 9.05
CA TYR A 24 -10.17 8.48 10.06
C TYR A 24 -10.51 9.96 9.95
N ASP A 25 -11.76 10.31 10.27
CA ASP A 25 -12.20 11.70 10.23
C ASP A 25 -11.43 12.55 11.26
N GLY A 26 -10.96 13.73 10.83
CA GLY A 26 -10.06 14.59 11.61
C GLY A 26 -8.59 14.15 11.66
N ASP A 27 -8.21 13.03 11.02
CA ASP A 27 -6.83 12.55 10.95
C ASP A 27 -6.20 12.76 9.56
N LEU A 28 -5.00 13.33 9.54
CA LEU A 28 -4.22 13.57 8.32
C LEU A 28 -3.12 12.52 8.12
N VAL A 29 -3.24 11.38 8.80
CA VAL A 29 -2.33 10.23 8.71
C VAL A 29 -3.03 9.06 8.05
N LEU A 30 -2.32 8.39 7.14
CA LEU A 30 -2.79 7.13 6.54
C LEU A 30 -2.55 5.96 7.49
N HIS A 31 -3.60 5.22 7.84
CA HIS A 31 -3.54 4.03 8.67
C HIS A 31 -3.64 2.75 7.84
N LYS A 32 -3.11 1.65 8.37
CA LYS A 32 -3.17 0.30 7.77
C LYS A 32 -2.79 0.33 6.28
N VAL A 33 -1.66 0.95 5.96
CA VAL A 33 -1.26 1.14 4.57
C VAL A 33 -0.73 -0.16 3.98
N GLU A 34 -1.38 -0.63 2.93
CA GLU A 34 -1.03 -1.85 2.21
C GLU A 34 -0.71 -1.54 0.75
N VAL A 35 0.36 -2.15 0.22
CA VAL A 35 0.71 -2.00 -1.19
C VAL A 35 -0.16 -2.95 -2.00
N MET A 36 -1.04 -2.39 -2.81
CA MET A 36 -1.87 -3.15 -3.74
C MET A 36 -0.97 -3.57 -4.90
N SER A 37 -0.62 -4.86 -4.94
CA SER A 37 0.03 -5.41 -6.12
C SER A 37 -0.96 -5.32 -7.27
N ARG A 38 -0.65 -4.54 -8.31
CA ARG A 38 -1.46 -4.52 -9.54
C ARG A 38 -1.54 -5.96 -10.01
N ALA A 39 -2.76 -6.50 -10.08
CA ALA A 39 -3.07 -7.85 -10.52
C ALA A 39 -2.63 -8.06 -11.98
N GLY A 40 -1.33 -8.19 -12.21
CA GLY A 40 -0.74 -8.22 -13.54
C GLY A 40 0.59 -8.95 -13.64
N LYS A 41 1.29 -9.25 -12.54
CA LYS A 41 2.45 -10.17 -12.50
C LYS A 41 2.90 -10.28 -11.06
N ASP A 42 2.43 -11.32 -10.37
CA ASP A 42 3.17 -12.09 -9.38
C ASP A 42 2.17 -13.01 -8.67
N SER A 43 1.62 -13.94 -9.46
CA SER A 43 1.22 -15.24 -8.94
C SER A 43 2.49 -15.93 -8.43
N LYS A 44 3.02 -15.50 -7.28
CA LYS A 44 3.79 -16.39 -6.42
C LYS A 44 2.78 -17.34 -5.81
N THR A 45 2.52 -18.38 -6.59
CA THR A 45 2.01 -19.67 -6.16
C THR A 45 2.62 -19.98 -4.80
N LYS A 46 1.87 -19.75 -3.72
CA LYS A 46 2.12 -20.45 -2.46
C LYS A 46 1.76 -21.90 -2.75
N LYS A 47 2.77 -22.65 -3.21
CA LYS A 47 2.76 -24.09 -3.19
C LYS A 47 2.68 -24.48 -1.71
N LEU A 48 1.47 -24.81 -1.23
CA LEU A 48 1.34 -25.63 -0.04
C LEU A 48 1.53 -27.07 -0.52
N ASN A 49 2.67 -27.64 -0.16
CA ASN A 49 2.87 -29.08 -0.15
C ASN A 49 2.12 -29.69 1.03
#